data_AF-A0A382HG92-F1
#
_entry.id   AF-A0A382HG92-F1
#
_cell.length_a   1.000
_cell.length_b   1.000
_cell.length_c   1.000
_cell.angle_alpha   90.00
_cell.angle_beta   90.00
_cell.angle_gamma   90.00
#
_symmetry.space_group_name_H-M   'P 1'
#
loop_
_entity.id
_entity.type
_entity.pdbx_description
1 polymer ?
#
loop_
_entity_poly.entity_id
_entity_poly.type
_entity_poly.pdbx_seq_one_letter_code
_entity_poly.pdbx_strand_id
1 'polypeptide(L)'
;MSLDMNTTPTRQQFKAEIDKLYGDGEFTMQQAKDALEAAGQPKSKWSAIYQHVLMKHCLVSRGVFSFSKVGKVLPAAVKAKKTLKSDLDIINDTDVVAQKWDNIAKEAKAKYDKPVVKNKATAKVASSSVSLIPKSDPQYVTGGHFKDIKTILQSKIFYPVFITGLSGNGKTCMIHEVCAKLKRDLVRINITVETDEDDLLGGFRLIDGETVWQDGPIINAMRRGSIALIDEIDLASHKIMCLQPVLEGKPIY
;
A
#
# COMPACT_ATOMS: atom_id res chain seq x y z
N MET A 1 -3.61 16.09 34.22
CA MET A 1 -3.66 14.73 34.79
C MET A 1 -2.23 14.22 34.82
N SER A 2 -1.69 14.12 36.03
CA SER A 2 -0.26 14.07 36.33
C SER A 2 0.42 12.83 35.76
N LEU A 3 1.66 12.97 35.28
CA LEU A 3 2.50 11.87 34.84
C LEU A 3 2.76 10.91 36.02
N ASP A 4 2.19 9.70 35.97
CA ASP A 4 2.48 8.60 36.92
C ASP A 4 3.87 7.99 36.63
N MET A 5 4.92 8.82 36.74
CA MET A 5 6.33 8.40 36.64
C MET A 5 6.87 7.82 37.96
N ASN A 6 6.07 7.81 39.03
CA ASN A 6 6.48 7.42 40.38
C ASN A 6 6.05 6.01 40.82
N THR A 7 5.49 5.18 39.93
CA THR A 7 4.92 3.88 40.32
C THR A 7 5.92 2.72 40.38
N THR A 8 7.13 2.87 39.85
CA THR A 8 8.11 1.77 39.78
C THR A 8 9.54 2.30 39.88
N PRO A 9 10.41 1.70 40.72
CA PRO A 9 11.79 2.19 40.93
C PRO A 9 12.60 2.26 39.63
N THR A 10 12.37 1.33 38.69
CA THR A 10 12.99 1.33 37.36
C THR A 10 12.69 2.60 36.54
N ARG A 11 11.47 3.16 36.66
CA ARG A 11 11.09 4.37 35.91
C ARG A 11 11.70 5.63 36.53
N GLN A 12 11.82 5.66 37.86
CA GLN A 12 12.46 6.75 38.58
C GLN A 12 13.95 6.85 38.27
N GLN A 13 14.66 5.70 38.27
CA GLN A 13 16.08 5.64 37.92
C GLN A 13 16.32 6.05 36.46
N PHE A 14 15.48 5.58 35.54
CA PHE A 14 15.56 5.98 34.13
C PHE A 14 15.34 7.49 33.95
N LYS A 15 14.31 8.05 34.60
CA LYS A 15 14.04 9.49 34.53
C LYS A 15 15.19 10.30 35.13
N ALA A 16 15.72 9.91 36.28
CA ALA A 16 16.84 10.60 36.93
C ALA A 16 18.09 10.63 36.04
N GLU A 17 18.39 9.53 35.32
CA GLU A 17 19.54 9.51 34.41
C GLU A 17 19.30 10.35 33.15
N ILE A 18 18.07 10.36 32.60
CA ILE A 18 17.74 11.27 31.49
C ILE A 18 17.79 12.73 31.92
N ASP A 19 17.23 13.08 33.08
CA ASP A 19 17.26 14.45 33.60
C ASP A 19 18.71 14.91 33.86
N LYS A 20 19.59 13.99 34.26
CA LYS A 20 21.03 14.26 34.44
C LYS A 20 21.78 14.47 33.12
N LEU A 21 21.44 13.71 32.07
CA LEU A 21 22.15 13.74 30.78
C LEU A 21 21.62 14.82 29.83
N TYR A 22 20.31 15.05 29.82
CA TYR A 22 19.63 15.87 28.83
C TYR A 22 18.79 16.99 29.45
N GLY A 23 18.53 16.98 30.76
CA GLY A 23 17.69 17.97 31.44
C GLY A 23 16.32 18.10 30.79
N ASP A 24 15.90 19.33 30.50
CA ASP A 24 14.66 19.64 29.76
C ASP A 24 14.76 19.46 28.23
N GLY A 25 15.89 18.94 27.75
CA GLY A 25 16.18 18.76 26.33
C GLY A 25 15.41 17.65 25.64
N GLU A 26 15.67 17.50 24.35
CA GLU A 26 15.16 16.43 23.50
C GLU A 26 16.20 15.32 23.35
N PHE A 27 15.77 14.06 23.36
CA PHE A 27 16.63 12.89 23.22
C PHE A 27 16.03 11.85 22.26
N THR A 28 16.91 11.08 21.63
CA THR A 28 16.56 10.07 20.63
C THR A 28 16.34 8.68 21.24
N MET A 29 15.80 7.76 20.45
CA MET A 29 15.57 6.37 20.88
C MET A 29 16.86 5.65 21.30
N GLN A 30 17.99 5.93 20.64
CA GLN A 30 19.27 5.31 20.97
C GLN A 30 19.81 5.85 22.30
N GLN A 31 19.78 7.17 22.47
CA GLN A 31 20.18 7.85 23.71
C GLN A 31 19.35 7.41 24.92
N ALA A 32 18.06 7.13 24.72
CA ALA A 32 17.22 6.55 25.77
C ALA A 32 17.62 5.12 26.15
N LYS A 33 18.05 4.29 25.19
CA LYS A 33 18.57 2.95 25.50
C LYS A 33 19.86 3.04 26.30
N ASP A 34 20.75 3.91 25.89
CA ASP A 34 22.05 4.11 26.53
C ASP A 34 21.87 4.63 27.97
N ALA A 35 20.90 5.54 28.20
CA ALA A 35 20.54 6.01 29.53
C ALA A 35 19.93 4.90 30.42
N LEU A 36 19.20 3.94 29.84
CA LEU A 36 18.68 2.80 30.59
C LEU A 36 19.80 1.85 31.05
N GLU A 37 20.79 1.65 30.20
CA GLU A 37 21.98 0.85 30.52
C GLU A 37 22.84 1.58 31.58
N ALA A 38 23.01 2.90 31.46
CA ALA A 38 23.69 3.73 32.46
C ALA A 38 22.97 3.74 33.83
N ALA A 39 21.64 3.63 33.84
CA ALA A 39 20.84 3.47 35.06
C ALA A 39 20.93 2.07 35.70
N GLY A 40 21.74 1.15 35.15
CA GLY A 40 21.98 -0.19 35.71
C GLY A 40 20.82 -1.16 35.53
N GLN A 41 19.92 -0.91 34.57
CA GLN A 41 18.73 -1.75 34.35
C GLN A 41 18.95 -2.75 33.20
N PRO A 42 18.41 -3.98 33.30
CA PRO A 42 18.57 -4.98 32.25
C PRO A 42 17.78 -4.61 30.98
N LYS A 43 18.33 -4.96 29.80
CA LYS A 43 17.73 -4.69 28.48
C LYS A 43 16.30 -5.25 28.33
N SER A 44 15.92 -6.26 29.12
CA SER A 44 14.56 -6.82 29.16
C SER A 44 13.49 -5.81 29.59
N LYS A 45 13.86 -4.75 30.31
CA LYS A 45 12.93 -3.70 30.77
C LYS A 45 12.67 -2.61 29.73
N TRP A 46 13.41 -2.58 28.61
CA TRP A 46 13.28 -1.56 27.57
C TRP A 46 11.87 -1.49 26.97
N SER A 47 11.26 -2.62 26.64
CA SER A 47 9.92 -2.66 26.03
C SER A 47 8.88 -1.95 26.90
N ALA A 48 8.93 -2.18 28.20
CA ALA A 48 8.01 -1.56 29.15
C ALA A 48 8.23 -0.04 29.27
N ILE A 49 9.47 0.43 29.22
CA ILE A 49 9.77 1.87 29.26
C ILE A 49 9.36 2.54 27.95
N TYR A 50 9.69 1.94 26.82
CA TYR A 50 9.33 2.48 25.52
C TYR A 50 7.80 2.64 25.35
N GLN A 51 7.03 1.60 25.68
CA GLN A 51 5.57 1.60 25.52
C GLN A 51 4.84 2.45 26.57
N HIS A 52 5.26 2.42 27.84
CA HIS A 52 4.50 3.03 28.93
C HIS A 52 5.04 4.38 29.39
N VAL A 53 6.25 4.76 29.02
CA VAL A 53 6.89 6.04 29.38
C VAL A 53 7.03 6.89 28.13
N LEU A 54 7.86 6.46 27.18
CA LEU A 54 8.27 7.30 26.05
C LEU A 54 7.13 7.58 25.07
N MET A 55 6.45 6.52 24.59
CA MET A 55 5.38 6.65 23.61
C MET A 55 4.13 7.35 24.14
N LYS A 56 3.79 7.14 25.42
CA LYS A 56 2.57 7.69 26.02
C LYS A 56 2.73 9.11 26.54
N HIS A 57 3.90 9.46 27.05
CA HIS A 57 4.07 10.68 27.84
C HIS A 57 5.19 11.60 27.37
N CYS A 58 6.07 11.16 26.48
CA CYS A 58 7.28 11.93 26.14
C CYS A 58 7.46 12.16 24.63
N LEU A 59 6.55 11.70 23.77
CA LEU A 59 6.70 11.84 22.32
C LEU A 59 6.48 13.29 21.87
N VAL A 60 7.51 13.89 21.28
CA VAL A 60 7.46 15.25 20.72
C VAL A 60 7.30 15.21 19.20
N SER A 61 8.12 14.38 18.53
CA SER A 61 8.07 14.14 17.08
C SER A 61 8.63 12.75 16.76
N ARG A 62 8.61 12.32 15.48
CA ARG A 62 8.96 10.95 15.08
C ARG A 62 10.38 10.58 15.51
N GLY A 63 10.50 9.79 16.58
CA GLY A 63 11.78 9.31 17.11
C GLY A 63 12.48 10.26 18.10
N VAL A 64 11.81 11.35 18.50
CA VAL A 64 12.34 12.35 19.43
C VAL A 64 11.43 12.47 20.66
N PHE A 65 12.03 12.40 21.84
CA PHE A 65 11.34 12.38 23.11
C PHE A 65 11.82 13.51 24.05
N SER A 66 10.94 14.04 24.88
CA SER A 66 11.27 15.00 25.94
C SER A 66 10.32 14.84 27.13
N PHE A 67 10.83 14.98 28.35
CA PHE A 67 10.02 14.96 29.57
C PHE A 67 9.37 16.32 29.88
N SER A 68 9.88 17.42 29.30
CA SER A 68 9.45 18.79 29.61
C SER A 68 8.36 19.29 28.65
N LYS A 69 8.43 18.91 27.36
CA LYS A 69 7.43 19.25 26.34
C LYS A 69 6.49 18.07 26.06
N VAL A 70 5.58 17.76 26.98
CA VAL A 70 4.50 16.81 26.71
C VAL A 70 3.50 17.48 25.77
N GLY A 71 3.52 17.08 24.49
CA GLY A 71 2.61 17.61 23.49
C GLY A 71 1.15 17.39 23.91
N LYS A 72 0.43 18.48 24.21
CA LYS A 72 -1.03 18.48 24.14
C LYS A 72 -1.40 18.02 22.73
N VAL A 73 -2.20 16.96 22.65
CA VAL A 73 -3.01 16.67 21.47
C VAL A 73 -3.80 17.95 21.19
N LEU A 74 -3.56 18.59 20.04
CA LEU A 74 -4.43 19.66 19.59
C LEU A 74 -4.74 19.51 18.09
N PRO A 75 -6.04 19.59 17.72
CA PRO A 75 -6.47 19.92 16.37
C PRO A 75 -6.16 21.39 16.06
N ALA A 76 -6.50 21.79 14.83
CA ALA A 76 -6.10 23.01 14.16
C ALA A 76 -6.21 24.35 14.93
N ALA A 77 -5.31 25.26 14.52
CA ALA A 77 -5.46 26.73 14.41
C ALA A 77 -5.15 27.67 15.61
N VAL A 78 -4.10 28.50 15.38
CA VAL A 78 -4.05 29.99 15.50
C VAL A 78 -3.51 30.68 16.79
N LYS A 79 -2.35 31.36 16.56
CA LYS A 79 -1.81 32.65 17.07
C LYS A 79 -1.26 32.85 18.51
N ALA A 80 0.08 33.03 18.52
CA ALA A 80 0.83 34.30 18.79
C ALA A 80 1.56 34.54 20.14
N LYS A 81 2.89 34.73 19.97
CA LYS A 81 3.82 35.75 20.52
C LYS A 81 4.08 35.82 22.04
N LYS A 82 5.31 35.45 22.42
CA LYS A 82 6.29 36.36 23.06
C LYS A 82 7.64 35.65 23.20
N THR A 83 8.68 36.22 22.55
CA THR A 83 10.15 36.04 22.68
C THR A 83 10.79 35.77 21.32
N LEU A 84 10.92 36.80 20.48
CA LEU A 84 11.57 36.75 19.16
C LEU A 84 12.27 38.09 18.84
N LYS A 85 12.56 38.90 19.87
CA LYS A 85 13.03 40.28 19.68
C LYS A 85 14.55 40.42 19.87
N SER A 86 15.20 39.50 20.58
CA SER A 86 16.65 39.50 20.76
C SER A 86 17.40 38.85 19.60
N ASP A 87 16.80 37.86 18.97
CA ASP A 87 17.48 37.01 17.98
C ASP A 87 17.40 37.60 16.55
N LEU A 88 16.58 38.64 16.36
CA LEU A 88 16.35 39.28 15.06
C LEU A 88 17.44 40.29 14.68
N ASP A 89 18.22 40.78 15.66
CA ASP A 89 19.22 41.82 15.42
C ASP A 89 20.59 41.27 14.99
N ILE A 90 20.82 39.94 15.09
CA ILE A 90 22.05 39.27 14.64
C ILE A 90 21.94 38.80 13.16
N ILE A 91 20.73 38.59 12.65
CA ILE A 91 20.47 38.03 11.31
C ILE A 91 20.46 39.10 10.20
N ASN A 92 20.58 40.38 10.56
CA ASN A 92 20.42 41.49 9.60
C ASN A 92 21.70 41.96 8.90
N ASP A 93 22.85 41.32 9.11
CA ASP A 93 23.98 41.48 8.19
C ASP A 93 23.71 40.63 6.94
N THR A 94 23.02 41.28 6.01
CA THR A 94 22.83 40.98 4.58
C THR A 94 23.57 39.76 4.04
N ASP A 95 22.94 38.59 4.18
CA ASP A 95 23.36 37.40 3.46
C ASP A 95 22.77 37.45 2.04
N VAL A 96 23.53 38.06 1.12
CA VAL A 96 23.18 38.23 -0.31
C VAL A 96 22.79 36.89 -0.96
N VAL A 97 23.30 35.79 -0.40
CA VAL A 97 22.99 34.42 -0.80
C VAL A 97 21.54 34.06 -0.48
N ALA A 98 21.03 34.39 0.70
CA ALA A 98 19.64 34.08 1.10
C ALA A 98 18.62 34.75 0.17
N GLN A 99 18.86 36.01 -0.21
CA GLN A 99 18.00 36.74 -1.15
C GLN A 99 18.02 36.11 -2.56
N LYS A 100 19.17 35.61 -3.00
CA LYS A 100 19.30 34.89 -4.27
C LYS A 100 18.46 33.62 -4.29
N TRP A 101 18.53 32.81 -3.23
CA TRP A 101 17.74 31.57 -3.14
C TRP A 101 16.24 31.83 -2.99
N ASP A 102 15.84 32.89 -2.28
CA ASP A 102 14.43 33.30 -2.17
C ASP A 102 13.85 33.75 -3.51
N ASN A 103 14.63 34.46 -4.33
CA ASN A 103 14.19 34.89 -5.66
C ASN A 103 14.06 33.71 -6.63
N ILE A 104 15.01 32.77 -6.60
CA ILE A 104 14.94 31.54 -7.39
C ILE A 104 13.72 30.69 -6.98
N ALA A 105 13.43 30.60 -5.68
CA ALA A 105 12.27 29.88 -5.17
C ALA A 105 10.94 30.55 -5.56
N LYS A 106 10.89 31.88 -5.61
CA LYS A 106 9.72 32.64 -6.07
C LYS A 106 9.48 32.47 -7.56
N GLU A 107 10.53 32.50 -8.39
CA GLU A 107 10.41 32.25 -9.83
C GLU A 107 10.00 30.80 -10.14
N ALA A 108 10.54 29.82 -9.40
CA ALA A 108 10.15 28.42 -9.53
C ALA A 108 8.67 28.20 -9.13
N LYS A 109 8.19 28.87 -8.08
CA LYS A 109 6.77 28.84 -7.69
C LYS A 109 5.86 29.57 -8.68
N ALA A 110 6.34 30.64 -9.33
CA ALA A 110 5.59 31.37 -10.34
C ALA A 110 5.48 30.60 -11.67
N LYS A 111 6.44 29.73 -11.98
CA LYS A 111 6.43 28.87 -13.17
C LYS A 111 5.80 27.48 -12.94
N TYR A 112 5.53 27.11 -11.70
CA TYR A 112 4.93 25.83 -11.34
C TYR A 112 3.40 25.92 -11.38
N ASP A 113 2.81 25.53 -12.50
CA ASP A 113 1.39 25.18 -12.53
C ASP A 113 1.22 23.83 -11.82
N LYS A 114 0.42 23.81 -10.75
CA LYS A 114 0.00 22.54 -10.12
C LYS A 114 -0.73 21.71 -11.18
N PRO A 115 -0.41 20.41 -11.36
CA PRO A 115 -1.21 19.56 -12.20
C PRO A 115 -2.63 19.53 -11.62
N VAL A 116 -3.56 20.16 -12.33
CA VAL A 116 -4.98 20.11 -12.01
C VAL A 116 -5.40 18.67 -12.27
N VAL A 117 -5.77 17.94 -11.21
CA VAL A 117 -6.52 16.68 -11.35
C VAL A 117 -7.85 17.06 -11.97
N LYS A 118 -7.90 17.06 -13.30
CA LYS A 118 -9.15 17.10 -14.02
C LYS A 118 -9.74 15.72 -13.87
N ASN A 119 -10.83 15.59 -13.13
CA ASN A 119 -11.76 14.49 -13.31
C ASN A 119 -12.39 14.64 -14.71
N LYS A 120 -11.59 14.47 -15.77
CA LYS A 120 -12.13 14.12 -17.07
C LYS A 120 -12.66 12.72 -16.88
N ALA A 121 -13.99 12.58 -16.94
CA ALA A 121 -14.62 11.31 -17.23
C ALA A 121 -13.80 10.69 -18.36
N THR A 122 -13.17 9.56 -18.07
CA THR A 122 -12.33 8.81 -18.99
C THR A 122 -13.02 8.85 -20.34
N ALA A 123 -12.37 9.49 -21.32
CA ALA A 123 -12.85 9.47 -22.68
C ALA A 123 -13.07 7.99 -22.98
N LYS A 124 -14.34 7.60 -23.19
CA LYS A 124 -14.70 6.25 -23.60
C LYS A 124 -13.88 5.96 -24.84
N VAL A 125 -12.76 5.27 -24.67
CA VAL A 125 -12.09 4.58 -25.75
C VAL A 125 -13.20 3.75 -26.38
N ALA A 126 -13.51 4.06 -27.63
CA ALA A 126 -14.61 3.45 -28.35
C ALA A 126 -14.53 1.95 -28.11
N SER A 127 -15.54 1.43 -27.39
CA SER A 127 -15.68 0.01 -27.10
C SER A 127 -16.01 -0.66 -28.43
N SER A 128 -14.99 -0.88 -29.28
CA SER A 128 -15.02 -1.95 -30.25
C SER A 128 -15.24 -3.20 -29.41
N SER A 129 -16.42 -3.81 -29.53
CA SER A 129 -16.77 -5.05 -28.86
C SER A 129 -15.88 -6.17 -29.43
N VAL A 130 -14.63 -6.23 -28.98
CA VAL A 130 -13.68 -7.28 -29.36
C VAL A 130 -14.17 -8.56 -28.71
N SER A 131 -14.69 -9.47 -29.53
CA SER A 131 -15.06 -10.81 -29.08
C SER A 131 -13.81 -11.55 -28.63
N LEU A 132 -13.86 -12.14 -27.43
CA LEU A 132 -12.79 -12.96 -26.87
C LEU A 132 -13.14 -14.45 -26.96
N ILE A 133 -14.00 -14.83 -27.91
CA ILE A 133 -14.36 -16.22 -28.14
C ILE A 133 -13.15 -16.91 -28.78
N PRO A 134 -12.63 -17.98 -28.18
CA PRO A 134 -11.53 -18.74 -28.75
C PRO A 134 -11.93 -19.43 -30.06
N LYS A 135 -10.95 -19.66 -30.95
CA LYS A 135 -11.16 -20.45 -32.17
C LYS A 135 -11.20 -21.94 -31.82
N SER A 136 -12.19 -22.65 -32.34
CA SER A 136 -12.27 -24.11 -32.20
C SER A 136 -11.19 -24.77 -33.05
N ASP A 137 -10.56 -25.82 -32.52
CA ASP A 137 -9.56 -26.62 -33.22
C ASP A 137 -10.24 -27.84 -33.89
N PRO A 138 -10.20 -27.96 -35.23
CA PRO A 138 -10.79 -29.09 -35.95
C PRO A 138 -10.20 -30.46 -35.57
N GLN A 139 -8.96 -30.50 -35.05
CA GLN A 139 -8.28 -31.74 -34.67
C GLN A 139 -8.57 -32.16 -33.23
N TYR A 140 -9.27 -31.32 -32.44
CA TYR A 140 -9.55 -31.62 -31.06
C TYR A 140 -10.59 -32.74 -30.92
N VAL A 141 -10.19 -33.83 -30.26
CA VAL A 141 -11.09 -34.93 -29.93
C VAL A 141 -11.61 -34.75 -28.50
N THR A 142 -12.93 -34.76 -28.33
CA THR A 142 -13.55 -34.66 -27.00
C THR A 142 -13.28 -35.92 -26.20
N GLY A 143 -12.74 -35.77 -24.98
CA GLY A 143 -12.47 -36.87 -24.05
C GLY A 143 -12.43 -36.40 -22.60
N GLY A 144 -12.30 -37.35 -21.67
CA GLY A 144 -12.21 -37.07 -20.23
C GLY A 144 -13.40 -36.25 -19.70
N HIS A 145 -13.10 -35.19 -18.94
CA HIS A 145 -14.08 -34.33 -18.26
C HIS A 145 -14.74 -33.26 -19.16
N PHE A 146 -14.63 -33.38 -20.48
CA PHE A 146 -15.17 -32.40 -21.42
C PHE A 146 -16.67 -32.10 -21.20
N LYS A 147 -17.47 -33.15 -20.94
CA LYS A 147 -18.92 -33.00 -20.71
C LYS A 147 -19.23 -32.26 -19.41
N ASP A 148 -18.46 -32.52 -18.35
CA ASP A 148 -18.64 -31.91 -17.04
C ASP A 148 -18.33 -30.41 -17.13
N ILE A 149 -17.17 -30.06 -17.68
CA ILE A 149 -16.77 -28.66 -17.92
C ILE A 149 -17.79 -27.94 -18.81
N LYS A 150 -18.24 -28.57 -19.91
CA LYS A 150 -19.27 -27.99 -20.77
C LYS A 150 -20.55 -27.68 -19.99
N THR A 151 -20.99 -28.59 -19.12
CA THR A 151 -22.19 -28.41 -18.30
C THR A 151 -22.02 -27.27 -17.29
N ILE A 152 -20.88 -27.21 -16.61
CA ILE A 152 -20.55 -26.14 -15.66
C ILE A 152 -20.55 -24.77 -16.36
N LEU A 153 -19.82 -24.64 -17.47
CA LEU A 153 -19.73 -23.38 -18.22
C LEU A 153 -21.08 -22.96 -18.84
N GLN A 154 -21.91 -23.93 -19.23
CA GLN A 154 -23.25 -23.69 -19.76
C GLN A 154 -24.24 -23.25 -18.67
N SER A 155 -24.06 -23.67 -17.42
CA SER A 155 -24.94 -23.30 -16.30
C SER A 155 -24.95 -21.79 -16.00
N LYS A 156 -23.87 -21.08 -16.34
CA LYS A 156 -23.64 -19.66 -16.02
C LYS A 156 -23.68 -19.33 -14.52
N ILE A 157 -23.63 -20.33 -13.65
CA ILE A 157 -23.50 -20.15 -12.21
C ILE A 157 -22.03 -19.82 -11.91
N PHE A 158 -21.80 -18.94 -10.93
CA PHE A 158 -20.47 -18.71 -10.41
C PHE A 158 -19.99 -19.96 -9.66
N TYR A 159 -19.09 -20.71 -10.29
CA TYR A 159 -18.55 -21.95 -9.74
C TYR A 159 -17.06 -22.04 -10.07
N PRO A 160 -16.17 -21.62 -9.14
CA PRO A 160 -14.72 -21.75 -9.32
C PRO A 160 -14.33 -23.23 -9.44
N VAL A 161 -13.60 -23.57 -10.50
CA VAL A 161 -13.15 -24.95 -10.77
C VAL A 161 -11.63 -24.98 -10.79
N PHE A 162 -11.06 -25.91 -10.03
CA PHE A 162 -9.65 -26.24 -10.11
C PHE A 162 -9.46 -27.53 -10.93
N ILE A 163 -8.62 -27.47 -11.97
CA ILE A 163 -8.37 -28.59 -12.87
C ILE A 163 -6.92 -29.01 -12.69
N THR A 164 -6.72 -30.24 -12.24
CA THR A 164 -5.40 -30.83 -11.99
C THR A 164 -5.16 -32.05 -12.88
N GLY A 165 -3.89 -32.39 -13.09
CA GLY A 165 -3.43 -33.51 -13.90
C GLY A 165 -2.04 -33.25 -14.48
N LEU A 166 -1.40 -34.29 -15.01
CA LEU A 166 -0.07 -34.18 -15.60
C LEU A 166 0.00 -33.13 -16.73
N SER A 167 1.19 -32.58 -16.96
CA SER A 167 1.44 -31.73 -18.11
C SER A 167 1.22 -32.50 -19.41
N GLY A 168 0.76 -31.81 -20.46
CA GLY A 168 0.48 -32.42 -21.76
C GLY A 168 -0.88 -33.12 -21.91
N ASN A 169 -1.67 -33.31 -20.84
CA ASN A 169 -3.00 -33.95 -20.92
C ASN A 169 -4.12 -33.05 -21.50
N GLY A 170 -3.78 -31.91 -22.10
CA GLY A 170 -4.76 -31.06 -22.79
C GLY A 170 -5.75 -30.31 -21.90
N LYS A 171 -5.43 -30.07 -20.61
CA LYS A 171 -6.29 -29.34 -19.66
C LYS A 171 -6.74 -27.98 -20.20
N THR A 172 -5.78 -27.16 -20.62
CA THR A 172 -6.04 -25.82 -21.16
C THR A 172 -6.74 -25.90 -22.53
N CYS A 173 -6.34 -26.82 -23.39
CA CYS A 173 -6.99 -27.04 -24.69
C CYS A 173 -8.47 -27.42 -24.53
N MET A 174 -8.80 -28.24 -23.53
CA MET A 174 -10.17 -28.61 -23.20
C MET A 174 -11.01 -27.38 -22.85
N ILE A 175 -10.52 -26.47 -22.00
CA ILE A 175 -11.25 -25.24 -21.65
C ILE A 175 -11.43 -24.33 -22.86
N HIS A 176 -10.38 -24.17 -23.66
CA HIS A 176 -10.42 -23.38 -24.88
C HIS A 176 -11.50 -23.89 -25.84
N GLU A 177 -11.51 -25.20 -26.09
CA GLU A 177 -12.47 -25.83 -27.00
C GLU A 177 -13.91 -25.77 -26.47
N VAL A 178 -14.12 -25.99 -25.17
CA VAL A 178 -15.45 -25.85 -24.56
C VAL A 178 -15.97 -24.42 -24.73
N CYS A 179 -15.14 -23.40 -24.46
CA CYS A 179 -15.52 -22.01 -24.65
C CYS A 179 -15.85 -21.69 -26.11
N ALA A 180 -15.07 -22.22 -27.06
CA ALA A 180 -15.30 -22.04 -28.49
C ALA A 180 -16.66 -22.63 -28.91
N LYS A 181 -16.97 -23.87 -28.50
CA LYS A 181 -18.24 -24.52 -28.81
C LYS A 181 -19.44 -23.85 -28.16
N LEU A 182 -19.27 -23.29 -26.96
CA LEU A 182 -20.33 -22.55 -26.24
C LEU A 182 -20.42 -21.08 -26.66
N LYS A 183 -19.53 -20.59 -27.53
CA LYS A 183 -19.42 -19.17 -27.91
C LYS A 183 -19.31 -18.25 -26.69
N ARG A 184 -18.49 -18.67 -25.71
CA ARG A 184 -18.22 -17.92 -24.48
C ARG A 184 -16.87 -17.22 -24.60
N ASP A 185 -16.83 -15.95 -24.23
CA ASP A 185 -15.58 -15.19 -24.13
C ASP A 185 -14.65 -15.84 -23.10
N LEU A 186 -13.38 -15.96 -23.43
CA LEU A 186 -12.33 -16.53 -22.59
C LEU A 186 -11.20 -15.52 -22.41
N VAL A 187 -10.95 -15.14 -21.16
CA VAL A 187 -9.77 -14.37 -20.75
C VAL A 187 -8.79 -15.36 -20.12
N ARG A 188 -7.68 -15.64 -20.81
CA ARG A 188 -6.60 -16.48 -20.27
C ARG A 188 -5.56 -15.60 -19.61
N ILE A 189 -5.23 -15.91 -18.36
CA ILE A 189 -4.14 -15.32 -17.60
C ILE A 189 -3.14 -16.43 -17.31
N ASN A 190 -1.90 -16.27 -17.77
CA ASN A 190 -0.83 -17.21 -17.47
C ASN A 190 -0.03 -16.68 -16.29
N ILE A 191 0.04 -17.44 -15.20
CA ILE A 191 0.72 -17.01 -13.99
C ILE A 191 2.21 -17.34 -14.07
N THR A 192 3.01 -16.48 -13.45
CA THR A 192 4.44 -16.65 -13.23
C THR A 192 4.78 -16.28 -11.79
N VAL A 193 6.00 -16.61 -11.33
CA VAL A 193 6.47 -16.25 -9.99
C VAL A 193 6.53 -14.74 -9.75
N GLU A 194 6.70 -13.95 -10.82
CA GLU A 194 6.76 -12.48 -10.80
C GLU A 194 5.39 -11.81 -10.93
N THR A 195 4.31 -12.58 -11.07
CA THR A 195 2.96 -12.03 -11.22
C THR A 195 2.48 -11.42 -9.90
N ASP A 196 2.11 -10.14 -9.95
CA ASP A 196 1.68 -9.36 -8.80
C ASP A 196 0.16 -9.07 -8.80
N GLU A 197 -0.35 -8.48 -7.71
CA GLU A 197 -1.78 -8.16 -7.54
C GLU A 197 -2.27 -7.20 -8.64
N ASP A 198 -1.44 -6.20 -8.97
CA ASP A 198 -1.70 -5.20 -10.01
C ASP A 198 -1.85 -5.82 -11.41
N ASP A 199 -1.19 -6.96 -11.67
CA ASP A 199 -1.27 -7.64 -12.97
C ASP A 199 -2.60 -8.38 -13.15
N LEU A 200 -3.30 -8.67 -12.05
CA LEU A 200 -4.54 -9.44 -12.03
C LEU A 200 -5.76 -8.54 -11.86
N LEU A 201 -5.72 -7.70 -10.83
CA LEU A 201 -6.80 -6.79 -10.47
C LEU A 201 -6.69 -5.46 -11.23
N GLY A 202 -5.48 -5.05 -11.59
CA GLY A 202 -5.24 -3.74 -12.18
C GLY A 202 -4.56 -2.81 -11.19
N GLY A 203 -4.08 -1.71 -11.71
CA GLY A 203 -3.31 -0.75 -10.94
C GLY A 203 -3.30 0.62 -11.61
N PHE A 204 -2.69 1.59 -10.94
CA PHE A 204 -2.47 2.90 -11.52
C PHE A 204 -1.33 2.84 -12.54
N ARG A 205 -1.56 3.46 -13.71
CA ARG A 205 -0.60 3.58 -14.81
C ARG A 205 -0.49 5.04 -15.23
N LEU A 206 0.70 5.43 -15.66
CA LEU A 206 0.95 6.77 -16.22
C LEU A 206 0.61 6.76 -17.70
N ILE A 207 -0.43 7.50 -18.09
CA ILE A 207 -0.88 7.67 -19.46
C ILE A 207 -0.90 9.17 -19.74
N ASP A 208 -0.14 9.62 -20.75
CA ASP A 208 -0.05 11.04 -21.14
C ASP A 208 0.28 12.01 -19.98
N GLY A 209 1.09 11.55 -19.01
CA GLY A 209 1.49 12.34 -17.83
C GLY A 209 0.46 12.38 -16.71
N GLU A 210 -0.68 11.71 -16.85
CA GLU A 210 -1.70 11.55 -15.80
C GLU A 210 -1.67 10.13 -15.23
N THR A 211 -1.91 10.02 -13.91
CA THR A 211 -2.05 8.72 -13.24
C THR A 211 -3.50 8.24 -13.37
N VAL A 212 -3.71 7.21 -14.20
CA VAL A 212 -5.03 6.66 -14.51
C VAL A 212 -5.13 5.23 -13.99
N TRP A 213 -6.27 4.87 -13.40
CA TRP A 213 -6.56 3.49 -13.01
C TRP A 213 -6.83 2.64 -14.26
N GLN A 214 -6.18 1.49 -14.37
CA GLN A 214 -6.41 0.52 -15.43
C GLN A 214 -6.80 -0.82 -14.83
N ASP A 215 -8.00 -1.29 -15.20
CA ASP A 215 -8.51 -2.58 -14.75
C ASP A 215 -7.68 -3.75 -15.29
N GLY A 216 -7.39 -4.71 -14.41
CA GLY A 216 -6.69 -5.93 -14.74
C GLY A 216 -7.56 -6.95 -15.48
N PRO A 217 -6.97 -8.04 -15.97
CA PRO A 217 -7.66 -9.06 -16.75
C PRO A 217 -8.81 -9.73 -16.00
N ILE A 218 -8.69 -9.93 -14.68
CA ILE A 218 -9.75 -10.54 -13.86
C ILE A 218 -10.96 -9.61 -13.78
N ILE A 219 -10.74 -8.31 -13.50
CA ILE A 219 -11.81 -7.33 -13.41
C ILE A 219 -12.50 -7.15 -14.77
N ASN A 220 -11.72 -7.12 -15.85
CA ASN A 220 -12.25 -7.06 -17.21
C ASN A 220 -13.12 -8.29 -17.54
N ALA A 221 -12.70 -9.50 -17.14
CA ALA A 221 -13.48 -10.72 -17.32
C ALA A 221 -14.79 -10.67 -16.53
N MET A 222 -14.74 -10.25 -15.26
CA MET A 222 -15.91 -10.10 -14.40
C MET A 222 -16.93 -9.10 -14.96
N ARG A 223 -16.47 -7.92 -15.38
CA ARG A 223 -17.34 -6.87 -15.94
C ARG A 223 -18.01 -7.31 -17.25
N ARG A 224 -17.33 -8.13 -18.05
CA ARG A 224 -17.86 -8.68 -19.32
C ARG A 224 -18.71 -9.94 -19.12
N GLY A 225 -18.64 -10.60 -17.95
CA GLY A 225 -19.24 -11.92 -17.74
C GLY A 225 -18.54 -13.04 -18.53
N SER A 226 -17.26 -12.82 -18.88
CA SER A 226 -16.40 -13.77 -19.59
C SER A 226 -15.89 -14.86 -18.64
N ILE A 227 -15.47 -16.00 -19.19
CA ILE A 227 -14.75 -17.02 -18.43
C ILE A 227 -13.31 -16.55 -18.22
N ALA A 228 -12.84 -16.55 -16.98
CA ALA A 228 -11.44 -16.35 -16.65
C ALA A 228 -10.76 -17.72 -16.48
N LEU A 229 -9.71 -17.97 -17.26
CA LEU A 229 -8.83 -19.15 -17.09
C LEU A 229 -7.49 -18.68 -16.54
N ILE A 230 -7.19 -19.09 -15.31
CA ILE A 230 -5.91 -18.84 -14.67
C ILE A 230 -5.06 -20.09 -14.84
N ASP A 231 -4.00 -20.00 -15.61
CA ASP A 231 -3.12 -21.11 -15.97
C ASP A 231 -1.79 -21.03 -15.20
N GLU A 232 -1.15 -22.18 -15.00
CA GLU A 232 0.12 -22.31 -14.25
C GLU A 232 0.05 -21.67 -12.84
N ILE A 233 -1.11 -21.79 -12.19
CA ILE A 233 -1.39 -21.22 -10.86
C ILE A 233 -0.47 -21.76 -9.76
N ASP A 234 0.12 -22.93 -9.97
CA ASP A 234 1.12 -23.53 -9.11
C ASP A 234 2.44 -22.76 -9.07
N LEU A 235 2.72 -21.92 -10.07
CA LEU A 235 3.87 -21.01 -10.08
C LEU A 235 3.63 -19.71 -9.31
N ALA A 236 2.41 -19.47 -8.82
CA ALA A 236 2.03 -18.22 -8.20
C ALA A 236 2.75 -17.98 -6.85
N SER A 237 3.12 -16.72 -6.59
CA SER A 237 3.52 -16.30 -5.26
C SER A 237 2.30 -16.08 -4.34
N HIS A 238 2.54 -15.85 -3.04
CA HIS A 238 1.47 -15.56 -2.06
C HIS A 238 0.61 -14.34 -2.41
N LYS A 239 1.08 -13.46 -3.32
CA LYS A 239 0.32 -12.29 -3.81
C LYS A 239 -0.99 -12.67 -4.52
N ILE A 240 -1.10 -13.91 -5.01
CA ILE A 240 -2.33 -14.42 -5.64
C ILE A 240 -3.54 -14.47 -4.68
N MET A 241 -3.29 -14.40 -3.37
CA MET A 241 -4.33 -14.38 -2.33
C MET A 241 -5.29 -13.18 -2.47
N CYS A 242 -4.93 -12.15 -3.23
CA CYS A 242 -5.85 -11.07 -3.60
C CYS A 242 -7.12 -11.57 -4.32
N LEU A 243 -7.11 -12.78 -4.90
CA LEU A 243 -8.26 -13.39 -5.56
C LEU A 243 -9.22 -14.10 -4.59
N GLN A 244 -8.89 -14.23 -3.30
CA GLN A 244 -9.75 -14.92 -2.34
C GLN A 244 -11.19 -14.35 -2.28
N PRO A 245 -11.41 -13.02 -2.21
CA PRO A 245 -12.77 -12.47 -2.24
C PRO A 245 -13.53 -12.86 -3.50
N VAL A 246 -12.85 -12.89 -4.65
CA VAL A 246 -13.43 -13.31 -5.94
C VAL A 246 -13.91 -14.76 -5.86
N LEU A 247 -13.07 -15.65 -5.34
CA LEU A 247 -13.40 -17.07 -5.18
C LEU A 247 -14.57 -17.31 -4.20
N GLU A 248 -14.72 -16.44 -3.20
CA GLU A 248 -15.85 -16.43 -2.27
C GLU A 248 -17.13 -15.82 -2.88
N GLY A 249 -17.07 -15.31 -4.12
CA GLY A 249 -18.19 -14.64 -4.79
C GLY A 249 -18.46 -13.23 -4.27
N LYS A 250 -17.50 -12.62 -3.56
CA LYS A 250 -17.57 -11.25 -3.05
C LYS A 250 -17.10 -10.25 -4.12
N PRO A 251 -17.59 -9.01 -4.10
CA PRO A 251 -17.06 -7.95 -4.94
C PRO A 251 -15.62 -7.59 -4.51
N ILE A 252 -14.84 -7.06 -5.47
CA ILE A 252 -13.43 -6.65 -5.27
C ILE A 252 -13.34 -5.22 -4.68
N TYR A 253 -14.43 -4.45 -4.74
CA TYR A 253 -14.54 -3.07 -4.24
C TYR A 253 -15.79 -2.88 -3.38
#